data_AF-A0A225VGP5-F1
#
_entry.id   AF-A0A225VGP5-F1
#
_cell.length_a   1.000
_cell.length_b   1.000
_cell.length_c   1.000
_cell.angle_alpha   90.00
_cell.angle_beta   90.00
_cell.angle_gamma   90.00
#
_symmetry.space_group_name_H-M   'P 1'
#
loop_
_entity.id
_entity.type
_entity.pdbx_description
1 polymer ?
#
loop_
_entity_poly.entity_id
_entity_poly.type
_entity_poly.pdbx_seq_one_letter_code
_entity_poly.pdbx_strand_id
1 'polypeptide(L)'
;MSTYVVQGLGYFATHPRLWLTTLCPLLLTLAVAITTVVVLFSVALVPQAEGLEDAGVVKWLSWLLAVMLVLVEIFLVTIVYNLVIMGCYQDKIFEQVMAARGFKEMVEDEERHAGCVRACRSCCRVSLWLRLILLILTLPLNLIPIIGSIIYAWLNGTILAWEYHLLYFEFKNFTYAQQKAFVKEHKVQYSSFGMQALLMEMIPGVGSLFMFTNTVGAALFAAHLEEEEQGRTVLQDNGNTNAYNHGYVPSGGGAISSLSSLKSQRSMSTYVAQGLAYFLAHPPLWKMTLCPVVLSIVVGMTTVIVLLAAAMYPQEQALYDIGVPEGLAWVLAIMLCLVESFVIVMIYSLICLACYQDKVFAYVMRQQGHEELVSNKRRHATFSVPLNVVPVVGNTMYAWLNGQIVAWEYHFFYFELKNYSFEQQQELINERSMQYTLFGMQALLLEMVPGIGAVFMFTNTVGAALFACNIEREEAAKHPQVEETDAYRSV
;
A
#
# COMPACT_ATOMS: atom_id res chain seq x y z
N MET A 1 12.34 -0.21 16.66
CA MET A 1 12.07 -0.04 15.23
C MET A 1 13.00 1.05 14.72
N SER A 2 13.61 0.90 13.55
CA SER A 2 14.43 1.99 13.02
C SER A 2 13.53 3.19 12.68
N THR A 3 13.97 4.41 12.99
CA THR A 3 13.24 5.66 12.72
C THR A 3 13.91 6.50 11.62
N TYR A 4 14.84 5.88 10.87
CA TYR A 4 15.69 6.56 9.91
C TYR A 4 14.93 7.17 8.72
N VAL A 5 13.77 6.64 8.35
CA VAL A 5 12.91 7.26 7.32
C VAL A 5 12.38 8.62 7.79
N VAL A 6 11.89 8.70 9.03
CA VAL A 6 11.40 9.95 9.63
C VAL A 6 12.55 10.92 9.90
N GLN A 7 13.69 10.41 10.38
CA GLN A 7 14.89 11.22 10.56
C GLN A 7 15.41 11.75 9.22
N GLY A 8 15.40 10.94 8.17
CA GLY A 8 15.78 11.35 6.82
C GLY A 8 14.89 12.46 6.28
N LEU A 9 13.57 12.37 6.48
CA LEU A 9 12.62 13.43 6.13
C LEU A 9 12.90 14.73 6.91
N GLY A 10 13.09 14.64 8.23
CA GLY A 10 13.38 15.80 9.08
C GLY A 10 14.74 16.43 8.75
N TYR A 11 15.76 15.62 8.48
CA TYR A 11 17.10 16.09 8.10
C TYR A 11 17.07 16.76 6.73
N PHE A 12 16.38 16.15 5.76
CA PHE A 12 16.17 16.73 4.44
C PHE A 12 15.45 18.08 4.54
N ALA A 13 14.40 18.19 5.36
CA ALA A 13 13.65 19.43 5.53
C ALA A 13 14.48 20.57 6.17
N THR A 14 15.44 20.23 7.03
CA THR A 14 16.27 21.21 7.76
C THR A 14 17.56 21.61 7.04
N HIS A 15 17.92 20.94 5.94
CA HIS A 15 19.15 21.20 5.18
C HIS A 15 18.84 21.65 3.74
N PRO A 16 18.65 22.96 3.48
CA PRO A 16 18.27 23.49 2.16
C PRO A 16 19.28 23.19 1.05
N ARG A 17 20.55 22.96 1.40
CA ARG A 17 21.59 22.58 0.44
C ARG A 17 21.25 21.28 -0.30
N LEU A 18 20.61 20.33 0.38
CA LEU A 18 20.19 19.06 -0.22
C LEU A 18 19.08 19.26 -1.24
N TRP A 19 18.21 20.26 -1.04
CA TRP A 19 17.09 20.53 -1.94
C TRP A 19 17.56 20.98 -3.31
N LEU A 20 18.64 21.76 -3.36
CA LEU A 20 19.25 22.18 -4.62
C LEU A 20 19.80 20.97 -5.40
N THR A 21 20.45 20.05 -4.68
CA THR A 21 20.99 18.80 -5.25
C THR A 21 19.87 17.89 -5.77
N THR A 22 18.68 17.87 -5.13
CA THR A 22 17.50 17.09 -5.58
C THR A 22 16.65 17.77 -6.64
N LEU A 23 16.62 19.10 -6.69
CA LEU A 23 15.81 19.83 -7.66
C LEU A 23 16.35 19.64 -9.08
N CYS A 24 17.68 19.60 -9.22
CA CYS A 24 18.34 19.38 -10.49
C CYS A 24 17.90 18.07 -11.20
N PRO A 25 18.00 16.87 -10.59
CA PRO A 25 17.52 15.65 -11.21
C PRO A 25 16.03 15.67 -11.50
N LEU A 26 15.21 16.24 -10.61
CA LEU A 26 13.77 16.31 -10.82
C LEU A 26 13.42 17.14 -12.06
N LEU A 27 14.04 18.31 -12.21
CA LEU A 27 13.88 19.15 -13.38
C LEU A 27 14.43 18.49 -14.65
N LEU A 28 15.54 17.75 -14.55
CA LEU A 28 16.12 17.03 -15.69
C LEU A 28 15.22 15.87 -16.13
N THR A 29 14.65 15.11 -15.19
CA THR A 29 13.65 14.07 -15.45
C THR A 29 12.40 14.65 -16.10
N LEU A 30 11.92 15.80 -15.63
CA LEU A 30 10.79 16.50 -16.24
C LEU A 30 11.12 16.96 -17.67
N ALA A 31 12.30 17.54 -17.88
CA ALA A 31 12.75 17.97 -19.20
C ALA A 31 12.88 16.80 -20.17
N VAL A 32 13.44 15.67 -19.73
CA VAL A 32 13.54 14.44 -20.51
C VAL A 32 12.16 13.86 -20.81
N ALA A 33 11.23 13.83 -19.84
CA ALA A 33 9.87 13.37 -20.07
C ALA A 33 9.16 14.22 -21.13
N ILE A 34 9.21 15.56 -21.02
CA ILE A 34 8.62 16.47 -22.00
C ILE A 34 9.27 16.29 -23.38
N THR A 35 10.60 16.25 -23.43
CA THR A 35 11.35 16.08 -24.68
C THR A 35 11.02 14.75 -25.34
N THR A 36 10.96 13.65 -24.57
CA THR A 36 10.63 12.31 -25.06
C THR A 36 9.21 12.27 -25.63
N VAL A 37 8.24 12.87 -24.93
CA VAL A 37 6.86 13.00 -25.43
C VAL A 37 6.86 13.77 -26.76
N VAL A 38 7.44 14.96 -26.81
CA VAL A 38 7.43 15.81 -28.02
C VAL A 38 8.12 15.09 -29.19
N VAL A 39 9.29 14.49 -28.96
CA VAL A 39 10.06 13.82 -30.02
C VAL A 39 9.36 12.56 -30.51
N LEU A 40 8.87 11.68 -29.62
CA LEU A 40 8.21 10.44 -30.06
C LEU A 40 6.85 10.71 -30.73
N PHE A 41 6.07 11.68 -30.24
CA PHE A 41 4.83 12.05 -30.91
C PHE A 41 5.07 12.75 -32.27
N SER A 42 6.16 13.51 -32.42
CA SER A 42 6.45 14.20 -33.69
C SER A 42 7.10 13.31 -34.73
N VAL A 43 7.98 12.38 -34.30
CA VAL A 43 8.80 11.57 -35.22
C VAL A 43 8.29 10.14 -35.35
N ALA A 44 7.80 9.52 -34.28
CA ALA A 44 7.44 8.10 -34.26
C ALA A 44 5.95 7.85 -34.58
N LEU A 45 5.05 8.76 -34.20
CA LEU A 45 3.60 8.55 -34.38
C LEU A 45 3.20 8.27 -35.82
N VAL A 46 3.62 9.14 -36.77
CA VAL A 46 3.21 9.02 -38.18
C VAL A 46 3.82 7.77 -38.83
N PRO A 47 5.14 7.50 -38.73
CA PRO A 47 5.71 6.27 -39.29
C PRO A 47 5.16 4.99 -38.66
N GLN A 48 4.80 4.99 -37.37
CA GLN A 48 4.17 3.83 -36.74
C GLN A 48 2.74 3.62 -37.24
N ALA A 49 1.97 4.70 -37.42
CA ALA A 49 0.63 4.61 -37.99
C ALA A 49 0.70 4.10 -39.44
N GLU A 50 1.58 4.66 -40.27
CA GLU A 50 1.79 4.21 -41.65
C GLU A 50 2.30 2.77 -41.72
N GLY A 51 3.24 2.37 -40.86
CA GLY A 51 3.72 0.98 -40.80
C GLY A 51 2.64 -0.02 -40.38
N LEU A 52 1.69 0.40 -39.54
CA LEU A 52 0.51 -0.41 -39.19
C LEU A 52 -0.50 -0.44 -40.34
N GLU A 53 -0.69 0.67 -41.05
CA GLU A 53 -1.50 0.71 -42.29
C GLU A 53 -0.94 -0.23 -43.36
N ASP A 54 0.37 -0.22 -43.58
CA ASP A 54 1.08 -1.12 -44.49
C ASP A 54 0.97 -2.59 -44.07
N ALA A 55 0.88 -2.86 -42.77
CA ALA A 55 0.63 -4.19 -42.21
C ALA A 55 -0.84 -4.65 -42.35
N GLY A 56 -1.71 -3.83 -42.95
CA GLY A 56 -3.11 -4.14 -43.21
C GLY A 56 -4.09 -3.65 -42.14
N VAL A 57 -3.65 -2.80 -41.19
CA VAL A 57 -4.52 -2.19 -40.19
C VAL A 57 -5.25 -0.97 -40.76
N VAL A 58 -6.53 -0.77 -40.43
CA VAL A 58 -7.28 0.43 -40.88
C VAL A 58 -6.63 1.67 -40.37
N LYS A 59 -6.59 2.69 -41.21
CA LYS A 59 -6.21 4.06 -40.86
C LYS A 59 -6.61 4.48 -39.44
N TRP A 60 -7.89 4.55 -39.10
CA TRP A 60 -8.28 5.07 -37.77
C TRP A 60 -7.71 4.22 -36.60
N LEU A 61 -7.63 2.89 -36.77
CA LEU A 61 -7.12 1.97 -35.75
C LEU A 61 -5.59 1.97 -35.70
N SER A 62 -4.92 2.11 -36.85
CA SER A 62 -3.48 2.28 -36.95
C SER A 62 -3.02 3.51 -36.19
N TRP A 63 -3.75 4.62 -36.32
CA TRP A 63 -3.47 5.84 -35.54
C TRP A 63 -3.70 5.63 -34.04
N LEU A 64 -4.77 4.93 -33.64
CA LEU A 64 -5.03 4.62 -32.23
C LEU A 64 -3.94 3.71 -31.63
N LEU A 65 -3.56 2.66 -32.33
CA LEU A 65 -2.50 1.74 -31.91
C LEU A 65 -1.13 2.40 -31.91
N ALA A 66 -0.83 3.26 -32.88
CA ALA A 66 0.40 4.04 -32.90
C ALA A 66 0.50 4.97 -31.69
N VAL A 67 -0.60 5.63 -31.28
CA VAL A 67 -0.61 6.41 -30.03
C VAL A 67 -0.29 5.51 -28.82
N MET A 68 -0.89 4.33 -28.73
CA MET A 68 -0.61 3.38 -27.63
C MET A 68 0.85 2.91 -27.62
N LEU A 69 1.42 2.60 -28.79
CA LEU A 69 2.83 2.21 -28.93
C LEU A 69 3.77 3.34 -28.54
N VAL A 70 3.53 4.56 -29.01
CA VAL A 70 4.27 5.76 -28.59
C VAL A 70 4.21 5.95 -27.07
N LEU A 71 3.04 5.76 -26.44
CA LEU A 71 2.91 5.84 -24.97
C LEU A 71 3.76 4.78 -24.26
N VAL A 72 3.79 3.54 -24.77
CA VAL A 72 4.65 2.47 -24.25
C VAL A 72 6.13 2.80 -24.44
N GLU A 73 6.53 3.33 -25.59
CA GLU A 73 7.91 3.76 -25.84
C GLU A 73 8.33 4.90 -24.92
N ILE A 74 7.47 5.91 -24.71
CA ILE A 74 7.70 6.99 -23.73
C ILE A 74 7.91 6.41 -22.34
N PHE A 75 7.07 5.46 -21.93
CA PHE A 75 7.18 4.79 -20.63
C PHE A 75 8.50 4.01 -20.50
N LEU A 76 8.89 3.25 -21.53
CA LEU A 76 10.14 2.49 -21.55
C LEU A 76 11.37 3.41 -21.48
N VAL A 77 11.40 4.47 -22.29
CA VAL A 77 12.48 5.47 -22.27
C VAL A 77 12.58 6.13 -20.90
N THR A 78 11.45 6.50 -20.30
CA THR A 78 11.39 7.11 -18.97
C THR A 78 11.89 6.15 -17.88
N ILE A 79 11.54 4.86 -17.94
CA ILE A 79 12.06 3.85 -17.02
C ILE A 79 13.57 3.72 -17.18
N VAL A 80 14.07 3.54 -18.39
CA VAL A 80 15.50 3.37 -18.65
C VAL A 80 16.28 4.58 -18.16
N TYR A 81 15.82 5.79 -18.48
CA TYR A 81 16.42 7.02 -18.00
C TYR A 81 16.44 7.10 -16.46
N ASN A 82 15.32 6.81 -15.79
CA ASN A 82 15.25 6.82 -14.33
C ASN A 82 16.22 5.81 -13.71
N LEU A 83 16.33 4.61 -14.27
CA LEU A 83 17.24 3.57 -13.77
C LEU A 83 18.71 3.96 -13.87
N VAL A 84 19.11 4.65 -14.94
CA VAL A 84 20.50 5.05 -15.17
C VAL A 84 20.86 6.29 -14.35
N ILE A 85 19.99 7.30 -14.38
CA ILE A 85 20.33 8.64 -13.90
C ILE A 85 20.02 8.81 -12.42
N MET A 86 18.91 8.28 -11.90
CA MET A 86 18.52 8.49 -10.50
C MET A 86 19.54 7.90 -9.52
N GLY A 87 20.11 6.73 -9.82
CA GLY A 87 21.14 6.12 -8.95
C GLY A 87 22.34 7.03 -8.70
N CYS A 88 22.80 7.76 -9.73
CA CYS A 88 23.91 8.71 -9.59
C CYS A 88 23.58 9.88 -8.65
N TYR A 89 22.32 10.32 -8.63
CA TYR A 89 21.88 11.41 -7.74
C TYR A 89 21.64 10.94 -6.31
N GLN A 90 21.16 9.70 -6.15
CA GLN A 90 21.07 9.07 -4.82
C GLN A 90 22.45 8.97 -4.19
N ASP A 91 23.45 8.50 -4.94
CA ASP A 91 24.83 8.40 -4.46
C ASP A 91 25.38 9.76 -4.00
N LYS A 92 25.19 10.83 -4.80
CA LYS A 92 25.62 12.19 -4.42
C LYS A 92 24.97 12.71 -3.14
N ILE A 93 23.68 12.44 -2.95
CA ILE A 93 22.97 12.86 -1.72
C ILE A 93 23.50 12.07 -0.53
N PHE A 94 23.75 10.78 -0.72
CA PHE A 94 24.31 9.90 0.31
C PHE A 94 25.70 10.38 0.74
N GLU A 95 26.60 10.67 -0.21
CA GLU A 95 27.94 11.23 0.01
C GLU A 95 27.89 12.56 0.77
N GLN A 96 27.00 13.48 0.37
CA GLN A 96 26.83 14.77 1.04
C GLN A 96 26.42 14.60 2.51
N VAL A 97 25.51 13.67 2.82
CA VAL A 97 25.07 13.41 4.20
C VAL A 97 26.17 12.74 5.01
N MET A 98 26.89 11.77 4.46
CA MET A 98 28.04 11.12 5.13
C MET A 98 29.15 12.13 5.44
N ALA A 99 29.49 13.01 4.49
CA ALA A 99 30.46 14.08 4.70
C ALA A 99 29.99 15.07 5.78
N ALA A 100 28.69 15.43 5.80
CA ALA A 100 28.11 16.30 6.81
C ALA A 100 28.10 15.67 8.22
N ARG A 101 28.09 14.33 8.32
CA ARG A 101 28.17 13.59 9.58
C ARG A 101 29.61 13.33 10.06
N GLY A 102 30.62 13.79 9.32
CA GLY A 102 32.03 13.70 9.73
C GLY A 102 32.84 12.62 9.01
N PHE A 103 32.22 11.84 8.13
CA PHE A 103 32.87 10.76 7.37
C PHE A 103 33.40 11.21 6.01
N LYS A 104 33.91 12.43 5.94
CA LYS A 104 34.34 13.06 4.68
C LYS A 104 35.51 12.33 4.01
N GLU A 105 36.46 11.82 4.78
CA GLU A 105 37.64 11.10 4.27
C GLU A 105 37.25 9.81 3.52
N MET A 106 36.28 9.07 4.07
CA MET A 106 35.73 7.85 3.46
C MET A 106 35.05 8.12 2.11
N VAL A 107 34.40 9.28 1.98
CA VAL A 107 33.76 9.71 0.73
C VAL A 107 34.81 10.14 -0.30
N GLU A 108 35.79 10.95 0.09
CA GLU A 108 36.82 11.48 -0.82
C GLU A 108 37.75 10.39 -1.37
N ASP A 109 38.07 9.36 -0.57
CA ASP A 109 38.88 8.23 -1.02
C ASP A 109 38.17 7.41 -2.11
N GLU A 110 36.86 7.25 -1.99
CA GLU A 110 36.08 6.46 -2.93
C GLU A 110 35.73 7.24 -4.21
N GLU A 111 35.48 8.57 -4.14
CA GLU A 111 35.31 9.43 -5.32
C GLU A 111 36.51 9.36 -6.28
N ARG A 112 37.73 9.21 -5.75
CA ARG A 112 38.97 9.11 -6.54
C ARG A 112 39.08 7.83 -7.38
N HIS A 113 38.39 6.75 -7.01
CA HIS A 113 38.58 5.44 -7.63
C HIS A 113 37.51 5.07 -8.68
N ALA A 114 36.39 5.80 -8.77
CA ALA A 114 35.17 5.22 -9.38
C ALA A 114 34.43 6.06 -10.45
N GLY A 115 34.94 7.23 -10.87
CA GLY A 115 34.16 8.24 -11.61
C GLY A 115 33.42 7.80 -12.88
N CYS A 116 33.99 6.92 -13.72
CA CYS A 116 33.35 6.48 -14.98
C CYS A 116 32.86 5.02 -14.95
N VAL A 117 33.45 4.19 -14.09
CA VAL A 117 33.14 2.75 -13.97
C VAL A 117 31.89 2.53 -13.10
N ARG A 118 31.60 3.42 -12.14
CA ARG A 118 30.40 3.35 -11.28
C ARG A 118 29.09 3.51 -12.07
N ALA A 119 29.03 4.47 -12.99
CA ALA A 119 27.85 4.70 -13.84
C ALA A 119 27.54 3.49 -14.76
N CYS A 120 28.56 2.92 -15.41
CA CYS A 120 28.41 1.73 -16.26
C CYS A 120 28.13 0.44 -15.46
N ARG A 121 28.73 0.29 -14.27
CA ARG A 121 28.53 -0.90 -13.41
C ARG A 121 27.17 -0.85 -12.71
N SER A 122 26.63 0.33 -12.42
CA SER A 122 25.27 0.53 -11.91
C SER A 122 24.21 0.26 -13.00
N CYS A 123 24.44 0.71 -14.25
CA CYS A 123 23.61 0.39 -15.42
C CYS A 123 23.44 -1.11 -15.71
N CYS A 124 24.45 -1.93 -15.39
CA CYS A 124 24.47 -3.35 -15.72
C CYS A 124 24.45 -4.29 -14.50
N ARG A 125 24.17 -3.81 -13.28
CA ARG A 125 24.27 -4.64 -12.08
C ARG A 125 23.01 -5.45 -11.79
N VAL A 126 23.31 -6.65 -11.28
CA VAL A 126 22.54 -7.63 -10.49
C VAL A 126 21.26 -7.13 -9.81
N SER A 127 21.11 -5.86 -9.40
CA SER A 127 19.91 -5.33 -8.73
C SER A 127 18.65 -5.36 -9.60
N LEU A 128 18.73 -5.05 -10.90
CA LEU A 128 17.55 -5.06 -11.78
C LEU A 128 17.02 -6.49 -12.02
N TRP A 129 17.91 -7.41 -12.38
CA TRP A 129 17.56 -8.81 -12.57
C TRP A 129 17.14 -9.47 -11.26
N LEU A 130 17.79 -9.14 -10.14
CA LEU A 130 17.41 -9.63 -8.82
C LEU A 130 16.05 -9.07 -8.38
N ARG A 131 15.76 -7.78 -8.59
CA ARG A 131 14.42 -7.18 -8.36
C ARG A 131 13.37 -7.84 -9.24
N LEU A 132 13.64 -8.07 -10.52
CA LEU A 132 12.68 -8.69 -11.44
C LEU A 132 12.40 -10.14 -11.04
N ILE A 133 13.44 -10.93 -10.75
CA ILE A 133 13.31 -12.31 -10.28
C ILE A 133 12.60 -12.37 -8.93
N LEU A 134 12.96 -11.50 -7.97
CA LEU A 134 12.28 -11.42 -6.67
C LEU A 134 10.84 -10.96 -6.79
N LEU A 135 10.54 -9.99 -7.67
CA LEU A 135 9.18 -9.56 -7.93
C LEU A 135 8.34 -10.74 -8.41
N ILE A 136 8.84 -11.48 -9.41
CA ILE A 136 8.18 -12.67 -9.95
C ILE A 136 8.05 -13.77 -8.88
N LEU A 137 9.08 -14.00 -8.07
CA LEU A 137 9.10 -15.05 -7.04
C LEU A 137 8.29 -14.71 -5.79
N THR A 138 8.16 -13.42 -5.47
CA THR A 138 7.40 -12.93 -4.31
C THR A 138 5.97 -12.55 -4.65
N LEU A 139 5.62 -12.44 -5.94
CA LEU A 139 4.25 -12.25 -6.42
C LEU A 139 3.27 -13.31 -5.86
N PRO A 140 3.61 -14.62 -5.87
CA PRO A 140 2.75 -15.65 -5.29
C PRO A 140 2.57 -15.51 -3.78
N LEU A 141 3.50 -14.87 -3.05
CA LEU A 141 3.31 -14.65 -1.62
C LEU A 141 2.13 -13.74 -1.35
N ASN A 142 1.79 -12.79 -2.24
CA ASN A 142 0.61 -11.95 -2.11
C ASN A 142 -0.72 -12.74 -2.24
N LEU A 143 -0.69 -14.03 -2.60
CA LEU A 143 -1.88 -14.91 -2.60
C LEU A 143 -2.32 -15.29 -1.17
N ILE A 144 -1.47 -15.11 -0.15
CA ILE A 144 -1.81 -15.37 1.25
C ILE A 144 -2.15 -14.02 1.92
N PRO A 145 -3.41 -13.76 2.30
CA PRO A 145 -3.82 -12.49 2.91
C PRO A 145 -3.04 -12.15 4.18
N ILE A 146 -2.75 -10.86 4.37
CA ILE A 146 -2.05 -10.28 5.54
C ILE A 146 -0.62 -10.79 5.68
N ILE A 147 -0.43 -12.08 5.89
CA ILE A 147 0.86 -12.73 6.07
C ILE A 147 1.70 -12.58 4.80
N GLY A 148 1.10 -12.79 3.64
CA GLY A 148 1.76 -12.64 2.34
C GLY A 148 2.25 -11.23 2.07
N SER A 149 1.42 -10.22 2.30
CA SER A 149 1.77 -8.81 2.11
C SER A 149 2.77 -8.31 3.14
N ILE A 150 2.67 -8.76 4.40
CA ILE A 150 3.66 -8.46 5.43
C ILE A 150 5.00 -9.12 5.08
N ILE A 151 5.01 -10.39 4.67
CA ILE A 151 6.23 -11.07 4.24
C ILE A 151 6.78 -10.43 2.96
N TYR A 152 5.92 -10.05 2.01
CA TYR A 152 6.31 -9.33 0.79
C TYR A 152 6.98 -8.01 1.12
N ALA A 153 6.35 -7.17 1.97
CA ALA A 153 6.91 -5.89 2.40
C ALA A 153 8.18 -6.07 3.24
N TRP A 154 8.26 -7.15 4.02
CA TRP A 154 9.45 -7.48 4.80
C TRP A 154 10.62 -7.92 3.90
N LEU A 155 10.37 -8.78 2.91
CA LEU A 155 11.38 -9.25 1.97
C LEU A 155 11.81 -8.14 1.01
N ASN A 156 10.86 -7.51 0.32
CA ASN A 156 11.14 -6.42 -0.62
C ASN A 156 11.70 -5.19 0.09
N GLY A 157 11.20 -4.88 1.29
CA GLY A 157 11.77 -3.83 2.13
C GLY A 157 13.22 -4.11 2.51
N THR A 158 13.56 -5.33 2.95
CA THR A 158 14.96 -5.67 3.27
C THR A 158 15.89 -5.48 2.08
N ILE A 159 15.44 -5.85 0.88
CA ILE A 159 16.21 -5.67 -0.36
C ILE A 159 16.34 -4.19 -0.73
N LEU A 160 15.26 -3.42 -0.62
CA LEU A 160 15.28 -1.97 -0.84
C LEU A 160 16.28 -1.28 0.10
N ALA A 161 16.30 -1.66 1.38
CA ALA A 161 17.28 -1.16 2.35
C ALA A 161 18.72 -1.54 1.99
N TRP A 162 18.95 -2.75 1.48
CA TRP A 162 20.27 -3.15 0.98
C TRP A 162 20.66 -2.28 -0.22
N GLU A 163 19.76 -2.05 -1.16
CA GLU A 163 20.02 -1.20 -2.33
C GLU A 163 20.43 0.23 -1.94
N TYR A 164 19.72 0.81 -0.97
CA TYR A 164 20.09 2.11 -0.40
C TYR A 164 21.47 2.15 0.28
N HIS A 165 22.01 0.99 0.69
CA HIS A 165 23.32 0.86 1.34
C HIS A 165 24.43 0.36 0.41
N LEU A 166 24.17 0.19 -0.89
CA LEU A 166 25.19 -0.31 -1.81
C LEU A 166 26.42 0.60 -1.85
N LEU A 167 26.25 1.91 -1.79
CA LEU A 167 27.36 2.86 -1.75
C LEU A 167 28.14 2.77 -0.43
N TYR A 168 27.47 2.59 0.69
CA TYR A 168 28.12 2.34 1.98
C TYR A 168 28.98 1.07 1.95
N PHE A 169 28.48 0.00 1.34
CA PHE A 169 29.26 -1.22 1.16
C PHE A 169 30.41 -1.06 0.16
N GLU A 170 30.30 -0.13 -0.78
CA GLU A 170 31.37 0.26 -1.69
C GLU A 170 32.48 1.00 -0.94
N PHE A 171 32.15 1.97 -0.07
CA PHE A 171 33.11 2.63 0.83
C PHE A 171 33.92 1.63 1.67
N LYS A 172 33.27 0.56 2.13
CA LYS A 172 33.92 -0.52 2.91
C LYS A 172 34.61 -1.58 2.06
N ASN A 173 34.56 -1.47 0.73
CA ASN A 173 35.08 -2.47 -0.21
C ASN A 173 34.55 -3.90 0.03
N PHE A 174 33.28 -4.03 0.44
CA PHE A 174 32.67 -5.32 0.73
C PHE A 174 32.31 -6.09 -0.54
N THR A 175 32.74 -7.36 -0.59
CA THR A 175 32.26 -8.34 -1.57
C THR A 175 30.79 -8.68 -1.35
N TYR A 176 30.08 -9.18 -2.37
CA TYR A 176 28.67 -9.56 -2.26
C TYR A 176 28.39 -10.57 -1.11
N ALA A 177 29.32 -11.48 -0.85
CA ALA A 177 29.22 -12.44 0.25
C ALA A 177 29.27 -11.74 1.62
N GLN A 178 30.16 -10.75 1.78
CA GLN A 178 30.27 -9.95 3.00
C GLN A 178 29.03 -9.06 3.19
N GLN A 179 28.53 -8.43 2.13
CA GLN A 179 27.30 -7.64 2.18
C GLN A 179 26.12 -8.49 2.65
N LYS A 180 25.95 -9.69 2.07
CA LYS A 180 24.88 -10.62 2.46
C LYS A 180 24.99 -11.03 3.94
N ALA A 181 26.21 -11.28 4.43
CA ALA A 181 26.44 -11.61 5.83
C ALA A 181 26.08 -10.43 6.75
N PHE A 182 26.52 -9.22 6.40
CA PHE A 182 26.26 -7.98 7.15
C PHE A 182 24.75 -7.68 7.24
N VAL A 183 24.03 -7.74 6.12
CA VAL A 183 22.58 -7.52 6.08
C VAL A 183 21.83 -8.60 6.86
N LYS A 184 22.32 -9.84 6.85
CA LYS A 184 21.73 -10.94 7.63
C LYS A 184 21.89 -10.72 9.14
N GLU A 185 23.02 -10.18 9.58
CA GLU A 185 23.28 -9.82 10.98
C GLU A 185 22.37 -8.67 11.43
N HIS A 186 22.17 -7.66 10.57
CA HIS A 186 21.34 -6.48 10.85
C HIS A 186 19.91 -6.59 10.31
N LYS A 187 19.41 -7.80 10.09
CA LYS A 187 18.17 -8.06 9.33
C LYS A 187 16.95 -7.30 9.84
N VAL A 188 16.79 -7.19 11.16
CA VAL A 188 15.64 -6.48 11.75
C VAL A 188 15.70 -4.98 11.45
N GLN A 189 16.88 -4.36 11.54
CA GLN A 189 17.06 -2.94 11.25
C GLN A 189 16.82 -2.64 9.77
N TYR A 190 17.46 -3.39 8.87
CA TYR A 190 17.30 -3.26 7.41
C TYR A 190 15.86 -3.49 6.98
N SER A 191 15.21 -4.56 7.46
CA SER A 191 13.83 -4.85 7.11
C SER A 191 12.85 -3.77 7.59
N SER A 192 13.06 -3.23 8.80
CA SER A 192 12.21 -2.16 9.33
C SER A 192 12.38 -0.84 8.58
N PHE A 193 13.61 -0.46 8.26
CA PHE A 193 13.92 0.74 7.48
C PHE A 193 13.32 0.63 6.08
N GLY A 194 13.62 -0.47 5.39
CA GLY A 194 13.20 -0.67 4.02
C GLY A 194 11.69 -0.85 3.85
N MET A 195 11.00 -1.44 4.83
CA MET A 195 9.55 -1.49 4.84
C MET A 195 8.96 -0.07 4.92
N GLN A 196 9.46 0.78 5.82
CA GLN A 196 9.00 2.17 5.92
C GLN A 196 9.30 2.96 4.64
N ALA A 197 10.50 2.78 4.07
CA ALA A 197 10.91 3.45 2.84
C ALA A 197 10.01 3.05 1.66
N LEU A 198 9.75 1.75 1.51
CA LEU A 198 8.85 1.20 0.50
C LEU A 198 7.44 1.79 0.61
N LEU A 199 6.89 1.89 1.81
CA LEU A 199 5.55 2.47 2.03
C LEU A 199 5.47 3.94 1.61
N MET A 200 6.54 4.71 1.84
CA MET A 200 6.62 6.12 1.43
C MET A 200 6.80 6.29 -0.08
N GLU A 201 7.58 5.41 -0.73
CA GLU A 201 7.78 5.48 -2.19
C GLU A 201 6.55 5.06 -2.99
N MET A 202 5.67 4.24 -2.40
CA MET A 202 4.43 3.83 -3.06
C MET A 202 3.36 4.94 -3.10
N ILE A 203 3.61 6.13 -2.54
CA ILE A 203 2.66 7.25 -2.60
C ILE A 203 2.64 7.81 -4.02
N PRO A 204 1.49 7.80 -4.73
CA PRO A 204 1.42 8.35 -6.08
C PRO A 204 1.68 9.86 -6.07
N GLY A 205 2.34 10.35 -7.13
CA GLY A 205 2.66 11.78 -7.31
C GLY A 205 3.85 12.28 -6.49
N VAL A 206 3.99 11.88 -5.22
CA VAL A 206 5.07 12.35 -4.32
C VAL A 206 6.10 11.28 -3.94
N GLY A 207 5.85 10.01 -4.25
CA GLY A 207 6.74 8.88 -3.91
C GLY A 207 8.16 9.04 -4.46
N SER A 208 8.32 9.68 -5.62
CA SER A 208 9.62 10.01 -6.21
C SER A 208 10.43 10.99 -5.36
N LEU A 209 9.77 11.88 -4.59
CA LEU A 209 10.45 12.76 -3.63
C LEU A 209 10.94 11.98 -2.41
N PHE A 210 10.14 11.01 -1.95
CA PHE A 210 10.50 10.19 -0.80
C PHE A 210 11.70 9.29 -1.06
N MET A 211 11.99 8.93 -2.32
CA MET A 211 13.25 8.28 -2.68
C MET A 211 14.47 9.06 -2.18
N PHE A 212 14.47 10.39 -2.34
CA PHE A 212 15.58 11.23 -1.90
C PHE A 212 15.65 11.32 -0.36
N THR A 213 14.51 11.47 0.31
CA THR A 213 14.48 11.51 1.78
C THR A 213 14.87 10.16 2.39
N ASN A 214 14.50 9.06 1.75
CA ASN A 214 14.90 7.71 2.13
C ASN A 214 16.42 7.52 1.91
N THR A 215 16.98 8.07 0.84
CA THR A 215 18.43 8.09 0.61
C THR A 215 19.17 8.84 1.74
N VAL A 216 18.65 9.99 2.18
CA VAL A 216 19.19 10.71 3.35
C VAL A 216 19.07 9.86 4.61
N GLY A 217 17.92 9.22 4.83
CA GLY A 217 17.71 8.31 5.96
C GLY A 217 18.67 7.13 5.97
N ALA A 218 18.96 6.56 4.80
CA ALA A 218 19.95 5.50 4.62
C ALA A 218 21.37 5.99 4.94
N ALA A 219 21.74 7.19 4.49
CA ALA A 219 23.04 7.78 4.83
C ALA A 219 23.18 8.06 6.34
N LEU A 220 22.11 8.53 6.99
CA LEU A 220 22.08 8.69 8.45
C LEU A 220 22.19 7.35 9.18
N PHE A 221 21.56 6.30 8.64
CA PHE A 221 21.68 4.95 9.17
C PHE A 221 23.12 4.42 9.04
N ALA A 222 23.75 4.58 7.87
CA ALA A 222 25.13 4.22 7.66
C ALA A 222 26.10 4.99 8.58
N ALA A 223 25.92 6.31 8.72
CA ALA A 223 26.72 7.12 9.64
C ALA A 223 26.62 6.63 11.10
N HIS A 224 25.43 6.26 11.57
CA HIS A 224 25.27 5.68 12.91
C HIS A 224 25.98 4.34 13.06
N LEU A 225 25.96 3.47 12.03
CA LEU A 225 26.69 2.19 12.09
C LEU A 225 28.20 2.43 12.24
N GLU A 226 28.76 3.42 11.54
CA GLU A 226 30.16 3.80 11.71
C GLU A 226 30.47 4.37 13.10
N GLU A 227 29.62 5.24 13.62
CA GLU A 227 29.76 5.81 14.97
C GLU A 227 29.77 4.69 16.03
N GLU A 228 28.91 3.67 15.89
CA GLU A 228 28.89 2.49 16.76
C GLU A 228 30.15 1.63 16.61
N GLU A 229 30.65 1.40 15.39
CA GLU A 229 31.91 0.66 15.15
C GLU A 229 33.12 1.38 15.76
N GLN A 230 33.24 2.69 15.55
CA GLN A 230 34.30 3.52 16.14
C GLN A 230 34.20 3.52 17.67
N GLY A 231 33.00 3.65 18.23
CA GLY A 231 32.78 3.55 19.67
C GLY A 231 33.21 2.20 20.24
N ARG A 232 32.90 1.09 19.55
CA ARG A 232 33.29 -0.26 19.96
C ARG A 232 34.80 -0.48 19.91
N THR A 233 35.49 0.03 18.88
CA THR A 233 36.95 -0.07 18.79
C THR A 233 37.64 0.73 19.90
N VAL A 234 37.17 1.93 20.22
CA VAL A 234 37.68 2.74 21.34
C VAL A 234 37.46 2.04 22.68
N LEU A 235 36.27 1.45 22.91
CA LEU A 235 35.99 0.70 24.15
C LEU A 235 36.81 -0.59 24.28
N GLN A 236 37.12 -1.25 23.17
CA GLN A 236 37.95 -2.46 23.16
C GLN A 236 39.42 -2.12 23.45
N ASP A 237 39.90 -1.01 22.90
CA ASP A 237 41.25 -0.49 23.18
C ASP A 237 41.37 -0.02 24.64
N ASN A 238 40.33 0.67 25.15
CA ASN A 238 40.29 1.16 26.54
C ASN A 238 40.00 0.03 27.56
N GLY A 239 39.32 -1.04 27.16
CA GLY A 239 39.09 -2.24 27.97
C GLY A 239 40.37 -3.07 28.18
N ASN A 240 41.29 -3.05 27.21
CA ASN A 240 42.61 -3.65 27.36
C ASN A 240 43.52 -2.85 28.31
N THR A 241 43.35 -1.51 28.41
CA THR A 241 44.07 -0.67 29.39
C THR A 241 43.44 -0.73 30.79
N ASN A 242 42.12 -0.90 30.90
CA ASN A 242 41.41 -0.87 32.19
C ASN A 242 41.25 -2.24 32.87
N ALA A 243 41.69 -3.34 32.25
CA ALA A 243 41.72 -4.67 32.87
C ALA A 243 42.72 -4.81 34.05
N TYR A 244 43.52 -3.78 34.33
CA TYR A 244 44.48 -3.74 35.46
C TYR A 244 44.01 -2.91 36.67
N ASN A 245 42.80 -2.36 36.70
CA ASN A 245 42.35 -1.57 37.86
C ASN A 245 40.90 -1.88 38.29
N HIS A 246 40.80 -2.54 39.46
CA HIS A 246 39.76 -2.47 40.52
C HIS A 246 38.27 -2.33 40.11
N GLY A 247 37.29 -3.15 40.54
CA GLY A 247 37.03 -3.71 41.88
C GLY A 247 35.91 -2.95 42.61
N TYR A 248 34.70 -3.56 42.73
CA TYR A 248 33.51 -3.20 43.57
C TYR A 248 32.74 -1.90 43.20
N VAL A 249 31.40 -1.68 43.30
CA VAL A 249 30.09 -2.26 43.78
C VAL A 249 28.97 -1.48 42.96
N PRO A 250 27.63 -1.42 43.25
CA PRO A 250 26.58 -2.36 43.67
C PRO A 250 25.34 -2.43 42.73
N SER A 251 24.47 -3.41 43.05
CA SER A 251 23.07 -3.54 42.65
C SER A 251 22.18 -2.39 43.16
N GLY A 252 21.26 -1.88 42.35
CA GLY A 252 20.28 -0.85 42.73
C GLY A 252 19.05 -0.86 41.83
N GLY A 253 17.89 -1.17 42.43
CA GLY A 253 16.61 -1.38 41.76
C GLY A 253 15.87 -0.13 41.30
N GLY A 254 14.86 -0.36 40.45
CA GLY A 254 13.94 0.66 39.97
C GLY A 254 13.03 0.17 38.85
N ALA A 255 12.17 -0.83 39.11
CA ALA A 255 11.20 -1.32 38.14
C ALA A 255 9.83 -1.59 38.78
N ILE A 256 9.21 -0.58 39.41
CA ILE A 256 7.81 -0.67 39.92
C ILE A 256 7.04 0.65 39.67
N SER A 257 7.28 1.34 38.55
CA SER A 257 6.51 2.55 38.18
C SER A 257 5.91 2.53 36.77
N SER A 258 6.02 1.43 36.03
CA SER A 258 5.47 1.30 34.66
C SER A 258 4.17 0.49 34.57
N LEU A 259 3.65 -0.06 35.68
CA LEU A 259 2.43 -0.88 35.64
C LEU A 259 1.11 -0.07 35.68
N SER A 260 1.15 1.22 36.00
CA SER A 260 -0.04 2.09 36.04
C SER A 260 -0.36 2.76 34.70
N SER A 261 0.61 2.89 33.78
CA SER A 261 0.34 3.38 32.41
C SER A 261 -0.20 2.30 31.47
N LEU A 262 -0.12 1.01 31.87
CA LEU A 262 -0.64 -0.12 31.11
C LEU A 262 -2.16 -0.34 31.28
N LYS A 263 -2.82 0.41 32.18
CA LYS A 263 -4.25 0.23 32.48
C LYS A 263 -5.18 1.20 31.74
N SER A 264 -4.64 2.26 31.13
CA SER A 264 -5.39 3.17 30.23
C SER A 264 -5.27 2.79 28.74
N GLN A 265 -4.68 1.63 28.46
CA GLN A 265 -4.53 1.04 27.13
C GLN A 265 -5.37 -0.24 27.01
N ARG A 266 -6.54 -0.24 27.68
CA ARG A 266 -7.48 -1.35 27.63
C ARG A 266 -8.25 -1.26 26.31
N SER A 267 -7.80 -2.07 25.36
CA SER A 267 -8.51 -2.49 24.14
C SER A 267 -8.63 -1.45 23.02
N MET A 268 -7.52 -1.16 22.32
CA MET A 268 -7.59 -0.96 20.87
C MET A 268 -7.89 -2.32 20.23
N SER A 269 -9.13 -2.80 20.42
CA SER A 269 -9.58 -4.00 19.76
C SER A 269 -9.70 -3.71 18.27
N THR A 270 -8.99 -4.49 17.48
CA THR A 270 -9.17 -4.49 16.03
C THR A 270 -10.51 -5.14 15.71
N TYR A 271 -11.57 -4.34 15.57
CA TYR A 271 -12.93 -4.80 15.24
C TYR A 271 -12.96 -5.65 13.96
N VAL A 272 -12.02 -5.45 13.04
CA VAL A 272 -11.82 -6.32 11.88
C VAL A 272 -11.48 -7.76 12.29
N ALA A 273 -10.52 -7.95 13.20
CA ALA A 273 -10.17 -9.27 13.70
C ALA A 273 -11.31 -9.90 14.53
N GLN A 274 -12.04 -9.08 15.31
CA GLN A 274 -13.23 -9.54 16.01
C GLN A 274 -14.34 -9.96 15.05
N GLY A 275 -14.56 -9.19 13.97
CA GLY A 275 -15.52 -9.50 12.93
C GLY A 275 -15.22 -10.83 12.25
N LEU A 276 -13.95 -11.06 11.90
CA LEU A 276 -13.49 -12.33 11.36
C LEU A 276 -13.67 -13.49 12.35
N ALA A 277 -13.25 -13.32 13.61
CA ALA A 277 -13.39 -14.35 14.63
C ALA A 277 -14.88 -14.68 14.90
N TYR A 278 -15.74 -13.66 14.98
CA TYR A 278 -17.18 -13.80 15.16
C TYR A 278 -17.81 -14.50 13.96
N PHE A 279 -17.43 -14.10 12.74
CA PHE A 279 -17.89 -14.73 11.51
C PHE A 279 -17.52 -16.22 11.48
N LEU A 280 -16.29 -16.60 11.84
CA LEU A 280 -15.87 -17.99 11.91
C LEU A 280 -16.59 -18.78 13.02
N ALA A 281 -16.96 -18.12 14.12
CA ALA A 281 -17.66 -18.75 15.24
C ALA A 281 -19.18 -18.93 14.99
N HIS A 282 -19.78 -18.27 13.99
CA HIS A 282 -21.22 -18.29 13.74
C HIS A 282 -21.56 -18.87 12.36
N PRO A 283 -21.81 -20.20 12.27
CA PRO A 283 -22.15 -20.89 11.01
C PRO A 283 -23.33 -20.33 10.20
N PRO A 284 -24.38 -19.72 10.79
CA PRO A 284 -25.45 -19.09 10.01
C PRO A 284 -24.96 -17.98 9.08
N LEU A 285 -23.94 -17.23 9.47
CA LEU A 285 -23.36 -16.16 8.65
C LEU A 285 -22.70 -16.70 7.38
N TRP A 286 -22.15 -17.91 7.41
CA TRP A 286 -21.53 -18.54 6.23
C TRP A 286 -22.56 -18.83 5.15
N LYS A 287 -23.77 -19.25 5.54
CA LYS A 287 -24.86 -19.48 4.58
C LYS A 287 -25.34 -18.18 3.93
N MET A 288 -25.38 -17.09 4.70
CA MET A 288 -25.79 -15.77 4.21
C MET A 288 -24.77 -15.14 3.27
N THR A 289 -23.48 -15.50 3.38
CA THR A 289 -22.37 -14.94 2.59
C THR A 289 -21.94 -15.81 1.41
N LEU A 290 -21.93 -17.13 1.57
CA LEU A 290 -21.57 -18.06 0.49
C LEU A 290 -22.58 -17.97 -0.67
N CYS A 291 -23.87 -17.80 -0.38
CA CYS A 291 -24.91 -17.69 -1.38
C CYS A 291 -24.68 -16.51 -2.36
N PRO A 292 -24.55 -15.24 -1.91
CA PRO A 292 -24.31 -14.12 -2.83
C PRO A 292 -22.94 -14.18 -3.53
N VAL A 293 -21.90 -14.71 -2.89
CA VAL A 293 -20.57 -14.87 -3.52
C VAL A 293 -20.60 -15.93 -4.62
N VAL A 294 -21.24 -17.07 -4.38
CA VAL A 294 -21.41 -18.09 -5.43
C VAL A 294 -22.28 -17.55 -6.55
N LEU A 295 -23.33 -16.80 -6.22
CA LEU A 295 -24.20 -16.19 -7.21
C LEU A 295 -23.45 -15.16 -8.07
N SER A 296 -22.58 -14.32 -7.51
CA SER A 296 -21.78 -13.38 -8.30
C SER A 296 -20.78 -14.09 -9.23
N ILE A 297 -20.18 -15.19 -8.79
CA ILE A 297 -19.33 -16.03 -9.65
C ILE A 297 -20.16 -16.64 -10.79
N VAL A 298 -21.33 -17.20 -10.49
CA VAL A 298 -22.22 -17.81 -11.49
C VAL A 298 -22.69 -16.77 -12.50
N VAL A 299 -23.12 -15.60 -12.03
CA VAL A 299 -23.50 -14.48 -12.90
C VAL A 299 -22.32 -14.05 -13.76
N GLY A 300 -21.12 -13.89 -13.19
CA GLY A 300 -19.94 -13.50 -13.96
C GLY A 300 -19.53 -14.51 -15.02
N MET A 301 -19.49 -15.79 -14.68
CA MET A 301 -19.23 -16.86 -15.65
C MET A 301 -20.30 -16.88 -16.75
N THR A 302 -21.57 -16.75 -16.37
CA THR A 302 -22.67 -16.73 -17.34
C THR A 302 -22.60 -15.51 -18.25
N THR A 303 -22.32 -14.32 -17.72
CA THR A 303 -22.15 -13.09 -18.50
C THR A 303 -20.99 -13.20 -19.48
N VAL A 304 -19.83 -13.70 -19.05
CA VAL A 304 -18.68 -13.91 -19.94
C VAL A 304 -19.04 -14.90 -21.06
N ILE A 305 -19.65 -16.04 -20.71
CA ILE A 305 -20.05 -17.06 -21.71
C ILE A 305 -21.06 -16.49 -22.70
N VAL A 306 -22.08 -15.78 -22.23
CA VAL A 306 -23.13 -15.21 -23.09
C VAL A 306 -22.56 -14.11 -23.99
N LEU A 307 -21.70 -13.22 -23.48
CA LEU A 307 -21.08 -12.18 -24.30
C LEU A 307 -20.12 -12.78 -25.33
N LEU A 308 -19.28 -13.75 -24.95
CA LEU A 308 -18.41 -14.43 -25.91
C LEU A 308 -19.20 -15.22 -26.97
N ALA A 309 -20.34 -15.82 -26.60
CA ALA A 309 -21.15 -16.58 -27.55
C ALA A 309 -21.99 -15.69 -28.49
N ALA A 310 -22.56 -14.60 -27.97
CA ALA A 310 -23.55 -13.79 -28.69
C ALA A 310 -23.01 -12.46 -29.21
N ALA A 311 -22.07 -11.82 -28.50
CA ALA A 311 -21.55 -10.49 -28.82
C ALA A 311 -20.21 -10.54 -29.55
N MET A 312 -19.39 -11.58 -29.35
CA MET A 312 -18.06 -11.67 -29.96
C MET A 312 -18.11 -11.60 -31.49
N TYR A 313 -18.92 -12.45 -32.15
CA TYR A 313 -18.99 -12.45 -33.61
C TYR A 313 -19.56 -11.15 -34.20
N PRO A 314 -20.67 -10.57 -33.68
CA PRO A 314 -21.11 -9.24 -34.10
C PRO A 314 -20.09 -8.13 -33.85
N GLN A 315 -19.35 -8.16 -32.74
CA GLN A 315 -18.31 -7.16 -32.44
C GLN A 315 -17.10 -7.32 -33.35
N GLU A 316 -16.70 -8.55 -33.63
CA GLU A 316 -15.66 -8.87 -34.60
C GLU A 316 -16.05 -8.36 -36.00
N GLN A 317 -17.28 -8.65 -36.45
CA GLN A 317 -17.83 -8.16 -37.71
C GLN A 317 -17.93 -6.63 -37.74
N ALA A 318 -18.38 -6.00 -36.66
CA ALA A 318 -18.41 -4.55 -36.58
C ALA A 318 -17.00 -3.95 -36.66
N LEU A 319 -16.00 -4.58 -36.03
CA LEU A 319 -14.60 -4.17 -36.15
C LEU A 319 -14.11 -4.35 -37.59
N TYR A 320 -14.40 -5.48 -38.23
CA TYR A 320 -14.10 -5.70 -39.66
C TYR A 320 -14.74 -4.66 -40.57
N ASP A 321 -15.99 -4.29 -40.32
CA ASP A 321 -16.74 -3.34 -41.14
C ASP A 321 -16.18 -1.91 -41.00
N ILE A 322 -15.61 -1.58 -39.84
CA ILE A 322 -14.84 -0.35 -39.62
C ILE A 322 -13.37 -0.56 -40.06
N GLY A 323 -13.05 -1.73 -40.63
CA GLY A 323 -11.87 -2.09 -41.42
C GLY A 323 -10.85 -3.00 -40.71
N VAL A 324 -11.00 -3.27 -39.41
CA VAL A 324 -9.94 -3.86 -38.57
C VAL A 324 -9.46 -5.20 -39.15
N PRO A 325 -8.14 -5.44 -39.27
CA PRO A 325 -7.63 -6.68 -39.88
C PRO A 325 -7.99 -7.92 -39.06
N GLU A 326 -8.05 -9.05 -39.75
CA GLU A 326 -8.59 -10.33 -39.25
C GLU A 326 -7.98 -10.83 -37.95
N GLY A 327 -6.64 -10.85 -37.87
CA GLY A 327 -5.98 -11.26 -36.64
C GLY A 327 -6.24 -10.30 -35.46
N LEU A 328 -6.50 -9.02 -35.72
CA LEU A 328 -6.63 -7.99 -34.69
C LEU A 328 -8.10 -7.79 -34.26
N ALA A 329 -9.06 -7.94 -35.18
CA ALA A 329 -10.49 -7.80 -34.94
C ALA A 329 -10.96 -8.83 -33.91
N TRP A 330 -10.53 -10.09 -34.08
CA TRP A 330 -10.79 -11.17 -33.13
C TRP A 330 -10.26 -10.86 -31.72
N VAL A 331 -9.02 -10.39 -31.60
CA VAL A 331 -8.41 -10.08 -30.29
C VAL A 331 -9.12 -8.90 -29.63
N LEU A 332 -9.41 -7.84 -30.40
CA LEU A 332 -10.12 -6.66 -29.91
C LEU A 332 -11.57 -6.98 -29.51
N ALA A 333 -12.26 -7.84 -30.24
CA ALA A 333 -13.60 -8.30 -29.88
C ALA A 333 -13.60 -9.08 -28.57
N ILE A 334 -12.62 -9.96 -28.34
CA ILE A 334 -12.47 -10.65 -27.04
C ILE A 334 -12.22 -9.63 -25.92
N MET A 335 -11.32 -8.68 -26.13
CA MET A 335 -11.03 -7.65 -25.12
C MET A 335 -12.26 -6.81 -24.79
N LEU A 336 -13.06 -6.44 -25.80
CA LEU A 336 -14.30 -5.70 -25.61
C LEU A 336 -15.34 -6.53 -24.83
N CYS A 337 -15.58 -7.79 -25.20
CA CYS A 337 -16.43 -8.72 -24.46
C CYS A 337 -15.99 -8.87 -22.99
N LEU A 338 -14.68 -8.95 -22.74
CA LEU A 338 -14.14 -9.04 -21.39
C LEU A 338 -14.37 -7.76 -20.59
N VAL A 339 -14.17 -6.58 -21.17
CA VAL A 339 -14.45 -5.29 -20.53
C VAL A 339 -15.94 -5.13 -20.23
N GLU A 340 -16.82 -5.43 -21.19
CA GLU A 340 -18.27 -5.39 -21.00
C GLU A 340 -18.72 -6.36 -19.90
N SER A 341 -18.16 -7.58 -19.88
CA SER A 341 -18.42 -8.56 -18.84
C SER A 341 -17.97 -8.05 -17.47
N PHE A 342 -16.80 -7.41 -17.38
CA PHE A 342 -16.29 -6.83 -16.15
C PHE A 342 -17.23 -5.73 -15.64
N VAL A 343 -17.67 -4.81 -16.51
CA VAL A 343 -18.59 -3.72 -16.14
C VAL A 343 -19.93 -4.26 -15.65
N ILE A 344 -20.51 -5.24 -16.34
CA ILE A 344 -21.80 -5.83 -15.95
C ILE A 344 -21.68 -6.56 -14.61
N VAL A 345 -20.62 -7.36 -14.42
CA VAL A 345 -20.36 -8.08 -13.17
C VAL A 345 -20.07 -7.13 -12.02
N MET A 346 -19.36 -6.04 -12.28
CA MET A 346 -19.12 -4.96 -11.34
C MET A 346 -20.45 -4.33 -10.89
N ILE A 347 -21.29 -3.89 -11.83
CA ILE A 347 -22.60 -3.29 -11.52
C ILE A 347 -23.48 -4.28 -10.73
N TYR A 348 -23.53 -5.54 -11.15
CA TYR A 348 -24.27 -6.59 -10.44
C TYR A 348 -23.77 -6.75 -9.01
N SER A 349 -22.44 -6.81 -8.82
CA SER A 349 -21.82 -6.96 -7.51
C SER A 349 -22.08 -5.74 -6.62
N LEU A 350 -22.02 -4.53 -7.16
CA LEU A 350 -22.33 -3.28 -6.44
C LEU A 350 -23.75 -3.29 -5.87
N ILE A 351 -24.74 -3.74 -6.64
CA ILE A 351 -26.14 -3.75 -6.21
C ILE A 351 -26.38 -4.94 -5.27
N CYS A 352 -25.95 -6.14 -5.67
CA CYS A 352 -26.28 -7.36 -4.97
C CYS A 352 -25.53 -7.46 -3.65
N LEU A 353 -24.20 -7.33 -3.64
CA LEU A 353 -23.39 -7.51 -2.43
C LEU A 353 -23.75 -6.48 -1.36
N ALA A 354 -23.99 -5.22 -1.73
CA ALA A 354 -24.42 -4.18 -0.79
C ALA A 354 -25.71 -4.56 -0.04
N CYS A 355 -26.72 -5.08 -0.75
CA CYS A 355 -27.95 -5.58 -0.11
C CYS A 355 -27.71 -6.76 0.85
N TYR A 356 -26.72 -7.61 0.59
CA TYR A 356 -26.37 -8.71 1.48
C TYR A 356 -25.52 -8.25 2.67
N GLN A 357 -24.67 -7.22 2.51
CA GLN A 357 -23.95 -6.61 3.61
C GLN A 357 -24.91 -6.04 4.64
N ASP A 358 -25.93 -5.28 4.23
CA ASP A 358 -26.96 -4.76 5.12
C ASP A 358 -27.67 -5.87 5.92
N LYS A 359 -27.97 -7.00 5.26
CA LYS A 359 -28.60 -8.16 5.92
C LYS A 359 -27.67 -8.81 6.95
N VAL A 360 -26.38 -8.93 6.64
CA VAL A 360 -25.36 -9.45 7.56
C VAL A 360 -25.18 -8.51 8.76
N PHE A 361 -25.09 -7.21 8.50
CA PHE A 361 -24.96 -6.18 9.54
C PHE A 361 -26.17 -6.23 10.49
N ALA A 362 -27.39 -6.20 9.94
CA ALA A 362 -28.63 -6.29 10.71
C ALA A 362 -28.73 -7.58 11.53
N TYR A 363 -28.28 -8.71 10.97
CA TYR A 363 -28.26 -9.99 11.67
C TYR A 363 -27.36 -9.95 12.92
N VAL A 364 -26.14 -9.41 12.79
CA VAL A 364 -25.20 -9.28 13.90
C VAL A 364 -25.74 -8.34 14.98
N MET A 365 -26.30 -7.19 14.60
CA MET A 365 -26.93 -6.26 15.54
C MET A 365 -28.05 -6.92 16.36
N ARG A 366 -28.90 -7.74 15.72
CA ARG A 366 -29.94 -8.51 16.40
C ARG A 366 -29.36 -9.51 17.40
N GLN A 367 -28.34 -10.27 17.00
CA GLN A 367 -27.67 -11.22 17.89
C GLN A 367 -26.99 -10.55 19.09
N GLN A 368 -26.58 -9.29 18.96
CA GLN A 368 -25.99 -8.51 20.05
C GLN A 368 -27.03 -7.81 20.95
N GLY A 369 -28.33 -8.04 20.72
CA GLY A 369 -29.43 -7.51 21.55
C GLY A 369 -30.01 -6.17 21.09
N HIS A 370 -29.61 -5.66 19.92
CA HIS A 370 -30.11 -4.38 19.38
C HIS A 370 -31.27 -4.58 18.39
N GLU A 371 -32.22 -5.48 18.72
CA GLU A 371 -33.33 -5.82 17.82
C GLU A 371 -34.29 -4.64 17.56
N GLU A 372 -34.58 -3.84 18.58
CA GLU A 372 -35.46 -2.67 18.47
C GLU A 372 -34.90 -1.60 17.53
N LEU A 373 -33.59 -1.37 17.57
CA LEU A 373 -32.93 -0.39 16.70
C LEU A 373 -33.03 -0.82 15.22
N VAL A 374 -32.86 -2.12 14.96
CA VAL A 374 -32.96 -2.68 13.60
C VAL A 374 -34.40 -2.73 13.11
N SER A 375 -35.37 -3.03 13.99
CA SER A 375 -36.79 -3.13 13.62
C SER A 375 -37.44 -1.77 13.35
N ASN A 376 -36.93 -0.70 13.97
CA ASN A 376 -37.42 0.67 13.80
C ASN A 376 -36.82 1.40 12.58
N LYS A 377 -36.09 0.70 11.70
CA LYS A 377 -35.56 1.28 10.45
C LYS A 377 -36.71 1.85 9.60
N ARG A 378 -36.84 3.18 9.55
CA ARG A 378 -37.77 3.85 8.63
C ARG A 378 -37.33 3.59 7.19
N ARG A 379 -38.25 3.14 6.34
CA ARG A 379 -38.01 2.83 4.92
C ARG A 379 -37.71 4.12 4.13
N HIS A 380 -36.50 4.65 4.24
CA HIS A 380 -35.93 5.54 3.25
C HIS A 380 -34.91 4.73 2.45
N ALA A 381 -35.20 4.52 1.16
CA ALA A 381 -34.31 3.81 0.26
C ALA A 381 -33.19 4.76 -0.19
N THR A 382 -32.15 4.89 0.62
CA THR A 382 -30.93 5.57 0.18
C THR A 382 -30.05 4.52 -0.50
N PHE A 383 -29.97 4.61 -1.82
CA PHE A 383 -29.07 3.77 -2.60
C PHE A 383 -27.63 4.29 -2.39
N SER A 384 -26.87 3.64 -1.51
CA SER A 384 -25.44 3.89 -1.38
C SER A 384 -24.69 3.10 -2.46
N VAL A 385 -24.02 3.81 -3.35
CA VAL A 385 -23.03 3.21 -4.26
C VAL A 385 -21.73 3.11 -3.47
N PRO A 386 -21.20 1.91 -3.15
CA PRO A 386 -19.85 1.82 -2.63
C PRO A 386 -18.91 2.30 -3.74
N LEU A 387 -18.23 3.42 -3.51
CA LEU A 387 -17.41 4.11 -4.52
C LEU A 387 -16.08 3.40 -4.79
N ASN A 388 -15.90 2.18 -4.27
CA ASN A 388 -14.60 1.53 -4.16
C ASN A 388 -14.51 0.18 -4.90
N VAL A 389 -15.05 0.10 -6.13
CA VAL A 389 -14.87 -1.08 -6.99
C VAL A 389 -14.29 -0.71 -8.36
N VAL A 390 -13.28 0.15 -8.35
CA VAL A 390 -12.18 -0.04 -9.31
C VAL A 390 -11.14 -0.85 -8.54
N PRO A 391 -10.61 -1.97 -9.08
CA PRO A 391 -9.38 -2.56 -8.55
C PRO A 391 -8.24 -1.58 -8.85
N VAL A 392 -8.18 -0.48 -8.10
CA VAL A 392 -7.05 0.44 -8.13
C VAL A 392 -5.98 -0.25 -7.33
N VAL A 393 -5.03 -0.85 -8.04
CA VAL A 393 -3.71 -1.19 -7.50
C VAL A 393 -3.16 0.09 -6.87
N GLY A 394 -3.14 0.19 -5.53
CA GLY A 394 -2.82 1.48 -4.94
C GLY A 394 -2.77 1.62 -3.43
N ASN A 395 -1.93 0.81 -2.77
CA ASN A 395 -1.14 1.22 -1.60
C ASN A 395 -1.80 1.34 -0.20
N THR A 396 -1.05 0.91 0.82
CA THR A 396 -1.34 1.06 2.27
C THR A 396 -1.53 2.52 2.71
N MET A 397 -0.97 3.48 1.96
CA MET A 397 -1.19 4.91 2.18
C MET A 397 -2.58 5.37 1.74
N TYR A 398 -3.14 4.81 0.67
CA TYR A 398 -4.54 5.07 0.31
C TYR A 398 -5.48 4.50 1.37
N ALA A 399 -5.13 3.35 1.97
CA ALA A 399 -5.82 2.79 3.14
C ALA A 399 -5.71 3.68 4.38
N TRP A 400 -4.59 4.38 4.56
CA TRP A 400 -4.38 5.30 5.68
C TRP A 400 -5.11 6.64 5.48
N LEU A 401 -5.05 7.22 4.28
CA LEU A 401 -5.71 8.48 3.91
C LEU A 401 -7.23 8.34 3.77
N ASN A 402 -7.72 7.18 3.31
CA ASN A 402 -9.15 6.91 3.12
C ASN A 402 -9.72 5.97 4.19
N GLY A 403 -8.96 5.60 5.23
CA GLY A 403 -9.43 4.66 6.25
C GLY A 403 -10.71 5.14 6.94
N GLN A 404 -10.84 6.45 7.20
CA GLN A 404 -12.09 7.01 7.73
C GLN A 404 -13.26 6.89 6.76
N ILE A 405 -13.02 7.11 5.45
CA ILE A 405 -14.05 7.03 4.42
C ILE A 405 -14.56 5.59 4.30
N VAL A 406 -13.66 4.60 4.24
CA VAL A 406 -14.02 3.18 4.18
C VAL A 406 -14.79 2.77 5.45
N ALA A 407 -14.34 3.22 6.62
CA ALA A 407 -15.05 2.96 7.87
C ALA A 407 -16.44 3.61 7.91
N TRP A 408 -16.57 4.82 7.36
CA TRP A 408 -17.84 5.51 7.21
C TRP A 408 -18.80 4.74 6.29
N GLU A 409 -18.32 4.22 5.15
CA GLU A 409 -19.13 3.38 4.25
C GLU A 409 -19.67 2.14 4.98
N TYR A 410 -18.81 1.46 5.74
CA TYR A 410 -19.21 0.30 6.55
C TYR A 410 -20.19 0.63 7.69
N HIS A 411 -20.13 1.85 8.22
CA HIS A 411 -21.05 2.34 9.25
C HIS A 411 -22.28 3.07 8.69
N PHE A 412 -22.38 3.22 7.37
CA PHE A 412 -23.48 3.94 6.74
C PHE A 412 -24.84 3.34 7.14
N PHE A 413 -24.96 2.02 7.14
CA PHE A 413 -26.17 1.33 7.60
C PHE A 413 -26.51 1.66 9.06
N TYR A 414 -25.51 1.76 9.94
CA TYR A 414 -25.72 2.16 11.34
C TYR A 414 -26.20 3.62 11.45
N PHE A 415 -25.63 4.53 10.67
CA PHE A 415 -26.10 5.92 10.62
C PHE A 415 -27.52 6.03 10.09
N GLU A 416 -27.92 5.20 9.13
CA GLU A 416 -29.32 5.10 8.70
C GLU A 416 -30.25 4.60 9.81
N LEU A 417 -29.82 3.60 10.60
CA LEU A 417 -30.61 3.09 11.73
C LEU A 417 -30.86 4.19 12.77
N LYS A 418 -29.84 5.01 13.06
CA LYS A 418 -29.93 6.12 14.02
C LYS A 418 -30.53 7.40 13.43
N ASN A 419 -30.73 7.44 12.11
CA ASN A 419 -31.22 8.60 11.37
C ASN A 419 -30.37 9.87 11.61
N TYR A 420 -29.04 9.70 11.60
CA TYR A 420 -28.09 10.78 11.83
C TYR A 420 -27.95 11.71 10.62
N SER A 421 -27.97 13.02 10.86
CA SER A 421 -27.59 14.02 9.86
C SER A 421 -26.09 13.91 9.53
N PHE A 422 -25.66 14.46 8.39
CA PHE A 422 -24.24 14.46 8.01
C PHE A 422 -23.35 15.12 9.07
N GLU A 423 -23.83 16.18 9.73
CA GLU A 423 -23.11 16.85 10.82
C GLU A 423 -22.93 15.91 12.02
N GLN A 424 -23.98 15.19 12.42
CA GLN A 424 -23.94 14.23 13.53
C GLN A 424 -23.02 13.04 13.22
N GLN A 425 -23.02 12.57 11.96
CA GLN A 425 -22.09 11.53 11.51
C GLN A 425 -20.64 12.00 11.65
N GLN A 426 -20.34 13.20 11.15
CA GLN A 426 -18.99 13.76 11.20
C GLN A 426 -18.52 13.99 12.65
N GLU A 427 -19.41 14.45 13.53
CA GLU A 427 -19.11 14.64 14.95
C GLU A 427 -18.72 13.31 15.63
N LEU A 428 -19.50 12.25 15.41
CA LEU A 428 -19.20 10.93 15.97
C LEU A 428 -17.91 10.32 15.40
N ILE A 429 -17.65 10.49 14.10
CA ILE A 429 -16.40 10.05 13.46
C ILE A 429 -15.22 10.83 14.04
N ASN A 430 -15.36 12.14 14.25
CA ASN A 430 -14.30 12.99 14.81
C ASN A 430 -13.98 12.59 16.26
N GLU A 431 -14.99 12.32 17.10
CA GLU A 431 -14.79 11.83 18.48
C GLU A 431 -14.00 10.50 18.48
N ARG A 432 -14.16 9.67 17.45
CA ARG A 432 -13.56 8.33 17.33
C ARG A 432 -12.61 8.19 16.15
N SER A 433 -11.98 9.29 15.75
CA SER A 433 -11.19 9.40 14.51
C SER A 433 -10.16 8.29 14.35
N MET A 434 -9.43 7.97 15.42
CA MET A 434 -8.43 6.90 15.40
C MET A 434 -9.05 5.50 15.20
N GLN A 435 -10.21 5.22 15.81
CA GLN A 435 -10.88 3.92 15.69
C GLN A 435 -11.43 3.72 14.27
N TYR A 436 -12.06 4.74 13.69
CA TYR A 436 -12.54 4.71 12.30
C TYR A 436 -11.37 4.57 11.32
N THR A 437 -10.30 5.35 11.49
CA THR A 437 -9.12 5.27 10.62
C THR A 437 -8.50 3.87 10.63
N LEU A 438 -8.28 3.29 11.83
CA LEU A 438 -7.69 1.97 11.97
C LEU A 438 -8.61 0.86 11.44
N PHE A 439 -9.91 0.95 11.71
CA PHE A 439 -10.89 -0.02 11.20
C PHE A 439 -10.90 -0.04 9.68
N GLY A 440 -11.10 1.12 9.03
CA GLY A 440 -11.21 1.16 7.57
C GLY A 440 -9.88 0.87 6.87
N MET A 441 -8.74 1.23 7.47
CA MET A 441 -7.43 0.82 6.97
C MET A 441 -7.30 -0.71 6.96
N GLN A 442 -7.65 -1.38 8.06
CA GLN A 442 -7.58 -2.84 8.16
C GLN A 442 -8.59 -3.53 7.25
N ALA A 443 -9.81 -3.01 7.15
CA ALA A 443 -10.86 -3.52 6.29
C ALA A 443 -10.43 -3.47 4.81
N LEU A 444 -9.92 -2.31 4.37
CA LEU A 444 -9.44 -2.14 3.00
C LEU A 444 -8.28 -3.09 2.67
N LEU A 445 -7.31 -3.25 3.59
CA LEU A 445 -6.18 -4.15 3.38
C LEU A 445 -6.61 -5.62 3.22
N LEU A 446 -7.69 -6.04 3.90
CA LEU A 446 -8.26 -7.37 3.75
C LEU A 446 -9.03 -7.55 2.44
N GLU A 447 -9.75 -6.52 1.98
CA GLU A 447 -10.51 -6.58 0.74
C GLU A 447 -9.63 -6.53 -0.51
N MET A 448 -8.43 -5.96 -0.40
CA MET A 448 -7.41 -5.99 -1.45
C MET A 448 -6.88 -7.41 -1.74
N VAL A 449 -7.26 -8.42 -0.96
CA VAL A 449 -6.80 -9.79 -1.17
C VAL A 449 -7.49 -10.40 -2.40
N PRO A 450 -6.72 -10.77 -3.45
CA PRO A 450 -7.31 -11.34 -4.65
C PRO A 450 -8.05 -12.65 -4.36
N GLY A 451 -9.19 -12.87 -5.02
CA GLY A 451 -9.96 -14.12 -4.97
C GLY A 451 -10.81 -14.31 -3.70
N ILE A 452 -10.43 -13.75 -2.56
CA ILE A 452 -11.19 -13.86 -1.29
C ILE A 452 -11.62 -12.52 -0.68
N GLY A 453 -11.25 -11.39 -1.30
CA GLY A 453 -11.65 -10.04 -0.85
C GLY A 453 -13.17 -9.89 -0.67
N ALA A 454 -13.97 -10.52 -1.53
CA ALA A 454 -15.43 -10.53 -1.40
C ALA A 454 -15.92 -11.21 -0.10
N VAL A 455 -15.20 -12.21 0.41
CA VAL A 455 -15.51 -12.82 1.71
C VAL A 455 -15.10 -11.89 2.84
N PHE A 456 -13.94 -11.24 2.72
CA PHE A 456 -13.47 -10.29 3.72
C PHE A 456 -14.39 -9.07 3.87
N MET A 457 -14.97 -8.59 2.78
CA MET A 457 -16.02 -7.56 2.79
C MET A 457 -17.16 -7.92 3.77
N PHE A 458 -17.62 -9.16 3.78
CA PHE A 458 -18.63 -9.60 4.74
C PHE A 458 -18.09 -9.72 6.17
N THR A 459 -16.86 -10.19 6.35
CA THR A 459 -16.26 -10.24 7.70
C THR A 459 -16.01 -8.83 8.29
N ASN A 460 -15.68 -7.87 7.43
CA ASN A 460 -15.54 -6.46 7.78
C ASN A 460 -16.91 -5.86 8.13
N THR A 461 -17.96 -6.23 7.40
CA THR A 461 -19.35 -5.86 7.72
C THR A 461 -19.76 -6.38 9.12
N VAL A 462 -19.39 -7.61 9.48
CA VAL A 462 -19.61 -8.15 10.83
C VAL A 462 -18.81 -7.35 11.87
N GLY A 463 -17.55 -7.01 11.57
CA GLY A 463 -16.71 -6.17 12.43
C GLY A 463 -17.28 -4.77 12.65
N ALA A 464 -17.81 -4.16 11.60
CA ALA A 464 -18.51 -2.88 11.62
C ALA A 464 -19.77 -2.95 12.49
N ALA A 465 -20.55 -4.02 12.38
CA ALA A 465 -21.72 -4.22 13.24
C ALA A 465 -21.33 -4.39 14.72
N LEU A 466 -20.26 -5.13 15.02
CA LEU A 466 -19.73 -5.23 16.39
C LEU A 466 -19.20 -3.89 16.91
N PHE A 467 -18.58 -3.08 16.04
CA PHE A 467 -18.14 -1.73 16.37
C PHE A 467 -19.33 -0.83 16.71
N ALA A 468 -20.37 -0.83 15.89
CA ALA A 468 -21.63 -0.14 16.18
C ALA A 468 -22.29 -0.61 17.50
N CYS A 469 -22.33 -1.91 17.77
CA CYS A 469 -22.83 -2.44 19.05
C CYS A 469 -22.05 -1.91 20.25
N ASN A 470 -20.72 -1.77 20.13
CA ASN A 470 -19.92 -1.22 21.22
C ASN A 470 -20.19 0.28 21.42
N ILE A 471 -20.39 1.04 20.35
CA ILE A 471 -20.81 2.45 20.44
C ILE A 471 -22.12 2.57 21.22
N GLU A 472 -23.14 1.76 20.90
CA GLU A 472 -24.42 1.75 21.61
C GLU A 472 -24.26 1.38 23.10
N ARG A 473 -23.40 0.41 23.43
CA ARG A 473 -23.12 0.04 24.82
C ARG A 473 -22.46 1.18 25.60
N GLU A 474 -21.55 1.91 24.96
CA GLU A 474 -20.90 3.08 25.55
C GLU A 474 -21.88 4.25 25.74
N GLU A 475 -22.78 4.49 24.77
CA GLU A 475 -23.86 5.50 24.89
C GLU A 475 -24.84 5.15 26.02
N ALA A 476 -25.28 3.89 26.11
CA ALA A 476 -26.15 3.41 27.19
C ALA A 476 -25.48 3.52 28.57
N ALA A 477 -24.16 3.35 28.65
CA ALA A 477 -23.41 3.53 29.90
C ALA A 477 -23.27 5.01 30.30
N LYS A 478 -23.24 5.94 29.34
CA LYS A 478 -23.22 7.40 29.60
C LYS A 478 -24.59 7.91 30.09
N HIS A 479 -25.68 7.27 29.67
CA HIS A 479 -27.05 7.59 30.09
C HIS A 479 -27.77 6.33 30.62
N PRO A 480 -27.48 5.88 31.86
CA PRO A 480 -28.21 4.76 32.43
C PRO A 480 -29.69 5.12 32.47
N GLN A 481 -30.52 4.32 31.81
CA GLN A 481 -31.96 4.45 31.95
C GLN A 481 -32.28 4.31 33.45
N VAL A 482 -32.87 5.35 34.02
CA VAL A 482 -33.49 5.27 35.34
C VAL A 482 -34.65 4.30 35.18
N GLU A 483 -34.46 3.05 35.56
CA GLU A 483 -35.56 2.12 35.82
C GLU A 483 -36.42 2.76 36.90
N GLU A 484 -37.52 3.38 36.49
CA GLU A 484 -38.61 3.78 37.37
C GLU A 484 -39.24 2.48 37.87
N THR A 485 -38.69 1.92 38.94
CA THR A 485 -39.31 0.80 39.65
C THR A 485 -40.63 1.29 40.20
N ASP A 486 -41.72 0.91 39.53
CA ASP A 486 -43.10 0.95 40.01
C ASP A 486 -43.21 0.16 41.32
N ALA A 487 -42.92 0.86 42.42
CA ALA A 487 -43.02 0.34 43.78
C ALA A 487 -43.95 1.23 44.61
N TYR A 488 -45.17 1.51 44.14
CA TYR A 488 -46.29 1.92 45.00
C TYR A 488 -47.64 1.74 44.28
N ARG A 489 -48.13 0.49 44.22
CA ARG A 489 -49.56 0.19 44.17
C ARG A 489 -49.87 -0.98 45.10
N SER A 490 -49.89 -0.67 46.38
CA SER A 490 -50.60 -1.44 47.40
C SER A 490 -51.13 -0.46 48.45
N VAL A 491 -52.31 0.13 48.21
CA VAL A 491 -53.44 0.28 49.15
C VAL A 491 -54.69 0.49 48.31
#